data_AF-A0A950J1X4-F1
#
_entry.id   AF-A0A950J1X4-F1
#
_cell.length_a   1.000
_cell.length_b   1.000
_cell.length_c   1.000
_cell.angle_alpha   90.00
_cell.angle_beta   90.00
_cell.angle_gamma   90.00
#
_symmetry.space_group_name_H-M   'P 1'
#
loop_
_entity.id
_entity.type
_entity.pdbx_description
1 polymer ?
#
loop_
_entity_poly.entity_id
_entity_poly.type
_entity_poly.pdbx_seq_one_letter_code
_entity_poly.pdbx_strand_id
1 'polypeptide(L)'
;GTYKLPKIPPMRMPPREAFLAATEPVRFKSSKGRICAEVITPYPPGIPVIAPGEEITAEIIDYLDLELRAGVHMQGPFDPHLKRIRVIK
;
A
#
# COMPACT_ATOMS: atom_id res chain seq x y z
N GLY A 1 -23.58 0.52 3.00
CA GLY A 1 -22.75 -0.43 2.23
C GLY A 1 -21.71 -0.98 3.16
N THR A 2 -21.56 -2.29 3.25
CA THR A 2 -20.67 -2.95 4.21
C THR A 2 -19.23 -2.54 3.97
N TYR A 3 -18.62 -1.89 4.97
CA TYR A 3 -17.20 -1.60 5.00
C TYR A 3 -16.43 -2.92 4.96
N LYS A 4 -15.86 -3.27 3.81
CA LYS A 4 -15.16 -4.54 3.63
C LYS A 4 -13.67 -4.28 3.65
N LEU A 5 -13.03 -4.72 4.73
CA LEU A 5 -11.58 -4.74 4.82
C LEU A 5 -10.99 -5.63 3.70
N PRO A 6 -9.88 -5.22 3.09
CA PRO A 6 -9.19 -6.07 2.13
C PRO A 6 -8.65 -7.31 2.85
N LYS A 7 -8.46 -8.41 2.12
CA LYS A 7 -7.75 -9.56 2.68
C LYS A 7 -6.30 -9.18 3.00
N ILE A 8 -5.71 -9.93 3.94
CA ILE A 8 -4.30 -9.81 4.26
C ILE A 8 -3.48 -10.02 2.97
N PRO A 9 -2.65 -9.04 2.57
CA PRO A 9 -1.78 -9.17 1.40
C PRO A 9 -0.81 -10.35 1.54
N PRO A 10 -0.46 -11.05 0.46
CA PRO A 10 0.52 -12.12 0.52
C PRO A 10 1.93 -11.51 0.69
N MET A 11 2.68 -12.04 1.65
CA MET A 11 4.10 -11.72 1.84
C MET A 11 4.92 -12.35 0.71
N ARG A 12 5.60 -11.52 -0.10
CA ARG A 12 6.44 -11.96 -1.23
C ARG A 12 7.93 -11.83 -0.94
N MET A 13 8.30 -10.98 0.01
CA MET A 13 9.67 -10.75 0.42
C MET A 13 9.69 -10.48 1.93
N PRO A 14 10.67 -11.01 2.69
CA PRO A 14 10.80 -10.70 4.10
C PRO A 14 10.92 -9.18 4.33
N PRO A 15 10.26 -8.60 5.36
CA PRO A 15 10.25 -7.15 5.56
C PRO A 15 11.64 -6.50 5.64
N ARG A 16 12.60 -7.21 6.25
CA ARG A 16 13.99 -6.73 6.33
C ARG A 16 14.66 -6.63 4.95
N GLU A 17 14.39 -7.58 4.07
CA GLU A 17 14.93 -7.58 2.71
C GLU A 17 14.27 -6.49 1.88
N ALA A 18 12.93 -6.36 1.97
CA ALA A 18 12.18 -5.31 1.28
C ALA A 18 12.64 -3.90 1.70
N PHE A 19 12.98 -3.71 2.97
CA PHE A 19 13.51 -2.45 3.48
C PHE A 19 14.88 -2.06 2.89
N LEU A 20 15.72 -3.04 2.58
CA LEU A 20 17.07 -2.82 2.03
C LEU A 20 17.13 -2.84 0.51
N ALA A 21 16.06 -3.29 -0.16
CA ALA A 21 16.02 -3.45 -1.59
C ALA A 21 15.99 -2.09 -2.32
N ALA A 22 16.47 -2.11 -3.57
CA ALA A 22 16.31 -0.97 -4.45
C ALA A 22 14.83 -0.78 -4.80
N THR A 23 14.37 0.48 -4.81
CA THR A 23 12.97 0.82 -5.06
C THR A 23 12.82 1.75 -6.26
N GLU A 24 11.64 1.73 -6.87
CA GLU A 24 11.26 2.69 -7.89
C GLU A 24 9.84 3.23 -7.66
N PRO A 25 9.59 4.52 -7.94
CA PRO A 25 8.24 5.07 -7.84
C PRO A 25 7.43 4.71 -9.09
N VAL A 26 6.27 4.09 -8.92
CA VAL A 26 5.31 3.79 -9.99
C VAL A 26 3.96 4.47 -9.72
N ARG A 27 3.07 4.52 -10.72
CA ARG A 27 1.68 4.98 -10.49
C ARG A 27 0.97 3.95 -9.60
N PHE A 28 0.34 4.40 -8.51
CA PHE A 28 -0.34 3.52 -7.56
C PHE A 28 -1.42 2.66 -8.23
N LYS A 29 -2.26 3.26 -9.08
CA LYS A 29 -3.30 2.52 -9.81
C LYS A 29 -2.77 1.47 -10.80
N SER A 30 -1.47 1.48 -11.09
CA SER A 30 -0.80 0.55 -11.99
C SER A 30 0.15 -0.42 -11.26
N SER A 31 0.19 -0.40 -9.92
CA SER A 31 1.15 -1.18 -9.14
C SER A 31 0.66 -2.58 -8.76
N LYS A 32 -0.47 -3.04 -9.31
CA LYS A 32 -1.01 -4.39 -9.04
C LYS A 32 0.04 -5.46 -9.34
N GLY A 33 0.26 -6.38 -8.39
CA GLY A 33 1.21 -7.48 -8.49
C GLY A 33 2.66 -7.08 -8.19
N ARG A 34 2.94 -5.80 -7.93
CA ARG A 34 4.27 -5.35 -7.48
C ARG A 34 4.43 -5.57 -5.98
N ILE A 35 5.66 -5.70 -5.52
CA ILE A 35 5.98 -5.79 -4.09
C ILE A 35 6.06 -4.38 -3.52
N CYS A 36 5.27 -4.10 -2.49
CA CYS A 36 5.27 -2.82 -1.80
C CYS A 36 6.61 -2.59 -1.10
N ALA A 37 7.10 -1.35 -1.15
CA ALA A 37 8.30 -0.94 -0.42
C ALA A 37 8.00 0.08 0.70
N GLU A 38 6.72 0.34 0.95
CA GLU A 38 6.24 1.34 1.91
C GLU A 38 5.26 0.71 2.89
N VAL A 39 5.06 1.38 4.02
CA VAL A 39 3.91 1.11 4.88
C VAL A 39 2.82 2.11 4.55
N ILE A 40 1.58 1.64 4.38
CA ILE A 40 0.42 2.52 4.17
C ILE A 40 -0.59 2.26 5.27
N THR A 41 -0.86 3.31 6.03
CA THR A 41 -1.67 3.26 7.25
C THR A 41 -2.74 4.36 7.18
N PRO A 42 -4.00 4.04 6.84
CA PRO A 42 -5.11 4.97 6.97
C PRO A 42 -5.33 5.37 8.42
N TYR A 43 -5.60 6.65 8.67
CA TYR A 43 -5.86 7.18 10.00
C TYR A 43 -7.09 8.09 10.04
N PRO A 44 -8.01 7.90 11.01
CA PRO A 44 -8.09 6.77 11.96
C PRO A 44 -8.53 5.45 11.27
N PRO A 45 -8.25 4.24 11.83
CA PRO A 45 -7.75 3.95 13.17
C PRO A 45 -6.22 3.90 13.32
N GLY A 46 -5.44 3.94 12.23
CA GLY A 46 -3.98 3.86 12.31
C GLY A 46 -3.39 2.44 12.24
N ILE A 47 -4.08 1.50 11.59
CA ILE A 47 -3.59 0.13 11.36
C ILE A 47 -3.04 0.01 9.93
N PRO A 48 -1.83 -0.53 9.72
CA PRO A 48 -1.28 -0.75 8.39
C PRO A 48 -2.18 -1.66 7.53
N VAL A 49 -2.46 -1.21 6.31
CA VAL A 49 -3.20 -1.98 5.30
C VAL A 49 -2.25 -2.81 4.44
N ILE A 50 -1.06 -2.26 4.19
CA ILE A 50 0.02 -2.94 3.47
C ILE A 50 1.36 -2.48 4.03
N ALA A 51 2.32 -3.40 4.04
CA ALA A 51 3.68 -3.22 4.55
C ALA A 51 4.75 -3.59 3.49
N PRO A 52 6.02 -3.19 3.72
CA PRO A 52 7.11 -3.58 2.83
C PRO A 52 7.25 -5.10 2.71
N GLY A 53 7.38 -5.59 1.49
CA GLY A 53 7.50 -7.02 1.18
C GLY A 53 6.19 -7.72 0.84
N GLU A 54 5.05 -7.06 1.07
CA GLU A 54 3.74 -7.55 0.68
C GLU A 54 3.40 -7.21 -0.79
N GLU A 55 2.61 -8.06 -1.45
CA GLU A 55 2.12 -7.79 -2.80
C GLU A 55 0.98 -6.77 -2.79
N ILE A 56 1.05 -5.78 -3.66
CA ILE A 56 -0.04 -4.85 -3.89
C ILE A 56 -1.12 -5.54 -4.73
N THR A 57 -2.21 -5.95 -4.09
CA THR A 57 -3.34 -6.61 -4.77
C THR A 57 -4.36 -5.59 -5.29
N ALA A 58 -5.27 -6.04 -6.17
CA ALA A 58 -6.38 -5.20 -6.62
C ALA A 58 -7.29 -4.78 -5.46
N GLU A 59 -7.57 -5.68 -4.51
CA GLU A 59 -8.39 -5.39 -3.32
C GLU A 59 -7.77 -4.26 -2.47
N ILE A 60 -6.44 -4.23 -2.36
CA ILE A 60 -5.71 -3.17 -1.64
C ILE A 60 -5.79 -1.83 -2.37
N ILE A 61 -5.63 -1.84 -3.70
CA ILE A 61 -5.74 -0.62 -4.53
C ILE A 61 -7.14 -0.03 -4.40
N ASP A 62 -8.18 -0.87 -4.55
CA ASP A 62 -9.57 -0.44 -4.50
C ASP A 62 -9.93 0.11 -3.11
N TYR A 63 -9.47 -0.56 -2.04
CA TYR A 63 -9.69 -0.11 -0.67
C TYR A 63 -9.02 1.24 -0.39
N LEU A 64 -7.72 1.40 -0.70
CA LEU A 64 -7.02 2.65 -0.43
C LEU A 64 -7.50 3.81 -1.31
N ASP A 65 -7.93 3.55 -2.56
CA ASP A 65 -8.56 4.57 -3.41
C ASP A 65 -9.92 5.01 -2.86
N LEU A 66 -10.69 4.10 -2.27
CA LEU A 66 -11.95 4.42 -1.58
C LEU A 66 -11.69 5.31 -0.35
N GLU A 67 -10.76 4.92 0.51
CA GLU A 67 -10.39 5.67 1.72
C GLU A 67 -9.88 7.09 1.38
N LEU A 68 -9.04 7.22 0.34
CA LEU A 68 -8.58 8.52 -0.15
C LEU A 68 -9.74 9.41 -0.63
N ARG A 69 -10.69 8.84 -1.37
CA ARG A 69 -11.89 9.59 -1.82
C ARG A 69 -12.79 9.99 -0.66
N ALA A 70 -12.80 9.21 0.42
CA ALA A 70 -13.49 9.54 1.66
C ALA A 70 -12.76 10.61 2.49
N GLY A 71 -11.58 11.07 2.04
CA GLY A 71 -10.78 12.09 2.73
C GLY A 71 -9.95 11.54 3.89
N VAL A 72 -9.76 10.22 3.98
CA VAL A 72 -8.98 9.60 5.04
C VAL A 72 -7.50 9.86 4.83
N HIS A 73 -6.82 10.23 5.91
CA HIS A 73 -5.40 10.57 5.87
C HIS A 73 -4.54 9.30 5.78
N MET A 74 -3.63 9.25 4.79
CA MET A 74 -2.67 8.15 4.64
C MET A 74 -1.35 8.49 5.33
N GLN A 75 -0.96 7.71 6.33
CA GLN A 75 0.34 7.81 7.00
C GLN A 75 1.31 6.75 6.48
N GLY A 76 2.58 7.13 6.33
CA GLY A 76 3.65 6.24 5.87
C GLY A 76 4.06 6.36 4.41
N PRO A 77 3.17 6.53 3.40
CA PRO A 77 3.62 6.53 2.02
C PRO A 77 4.46 7.77 1.70
N PHE A 78 5.35 7.65 0.72
CA PHE A 78 6.16 8.79 0.29
C PHE A 78 5.32 9.91 -0.35
N ASP A 79 4.19 9.54 -0.96
CA ASP A 79 3.18 10.43 -1.53
C ASP A 79 1.87 10.27 -0.73
N PRO A 80 1.51 11.25 0.13
CA PRO A 80 0.29 11.20 0.94
C PRO A 80 -1.01 11.07 0.15
N HIS A 81 -1.00 11.42 -1.15
CA HIS A 81 -2.17 11.31 -2.03
C HIS A 81 -2.19 10.01 -2.85
N LEU A 82 -1.22 9.11 -2.65
CA LEU A 82 -1.01 7.87 -3.41
C LEU A 82 -1.18 8.05 -4.92
N LYS A 83 -0.72 9.16 -5.51
CA LYS A 83 -0.60 9.24 -6.98
C LYS A 83 0.51 8.31 -7.43
N ARG A 84 1.57 8.23 -6.63
CA ARG A 84 2.68 7.30 -6.80
C ARG A 84 2.93 6.51 -5.52
N ILE A 85 3.58 5.36 -5.68
CA ILE A 85 4.03 4.49 -4.59
C ILE A 85 5.40 3.93 -4.96
N ARG A 86 6.28 3.72 -3.99
CA ARG A 86 7.51 2.96 -4.21
C ARG A 86 7.23 1.47 -4.11
N VAL A 87 7.75 0.77 -5.11
CA VAL A 87 7.75 -0.69 -5.18
C VAL A 87 9.18 -1.17 -5.26
N ILE A 88 9.39 -2.44 -4.91
CA ILE A 88 10.66 -3.11 -5.14
C ILE A 88 10.92 -3.17 -6.66
N LYS A 89 12.17 -2.90 -7.06
CA LYS A 89 12.63 -3.03 -8.45
C LYS A 89 12.64 -4.49 -8.89
#